data_AF-A0A257GU38-F1
#
_entry.id   AF-A0A257GU38-F1
#
_cell.length_a   1.000
_cell.length_b   1.000
_cell.length_c   1.000
_cell.angle_alpha   90.00
_cell.angle_beta   90.00
_cell.angle_gamma   90.00
#
_symmetry.space_group_name_H-M   'P 1'
#
loop_
_entity.id
_entity.type
_entity.pdbx_description
1 polymer ?
#
loop_
_entity_poly.entity_id
_entity_poly.type
_entity_poly.pdbx_seq_one_letter_code
_entity_poly.pdbx_strand_id
1 'polypeptide(L)'
;MDSSVEFKSFNRDYVKKAINKINSKTAINVELITHKAGPKVMDLQFRATRKKNYKPPLENINSESGLKEIGRAISLGITQRQAELLFDEHGENTLSKGLDSLEDRIANKGLKLVEKPKRYLEKVLENQPFDAQTGALIDAQKEQAHEKQKRIELLEQYRANRLQTGWELFEESNDSDKKFLVEQFELQILSKGPESTKRLYEQKGLQATSLRSLMKTYLAEHYFGAGWKTPNDDVLFRFAL
;
A
#
# COMPACT_ATOMS: atom_id res chain seq x y z
N MET A 1 20.30 22.92 -28.22
CA MET A 1 20.75 21.89 -27.27
C MET A 1 19.56 20.99 -26.94
N ASP A 2 19.75 19.68 -27.03
CA ASP A 2 18.67 18.69 -27.04
C ASP A 2 18.16 18.39 -25.62
N SER A 3 17.21 19.20 -25.16
CA SER A 3 16.68 19.22 -23.78
C SER A 3 16.05 17.89 -23.33
N SER A 4 15.72 17.00 -24.28
CA SER A 4 15.11 15.70 -24.01
C SER A 4 16.10 14.68 -23.41
N VAL A 5 17.38 14.77 -23.81
CA VAL A 5 18.45 13.89 -23.30
C VAL A 5 18.80 14.25 -21.85
N GLU A 6 18.79 15.54 -21.52
CA GLU A 6 19.08 16.04 -20.17
C GLU A 6 18.02 15.58 -19.14
N PHE A 7 16.72 15.67 -19.49
CA PHE A 7 15.66 15.24 -18.58
C PHE A 7 15.71 13.74 -18.28
N LYS A 8 15.98 12.90 -19.29
CA LYS A 8 16.08 11.45 -19.09
C LYS A 8 17.20 11.09 -18.11
N SER A 9 18.36 11.73 -18.24
CA SER A 9 19.50 11.54 -17.35
C SER A 9 19.19 12.07 -15.94
N PHE A 10 18.62 13.28 -15.83
CA PHE A 10 18.20 13.86 -14.55
C PHE A 10 17.19 12.98 -13.80
N ASN A 11 16.17 12.49 -14.50
CA ASN A 11 15.14 11.63 -13.93
C ASN A 11 15.73 10.29 -13.42
N ARG A 12 16.62 9.66 -14.20
CA ARG A 12 17.29 8.41 -13.82
C ARG A 12 18.23 8.61 -12.63
N ASP A 13 19.09 9.62 -12.69
CA ASP A 13 20.23 9.73 -11.79
C ASP A 13 19.89 10.42 -10.48
N TYR A 14 18.88 11.29 -10.46
CA TYR A 14 18.50 12.07 -9.28
C TYR A 14 17.08 11.76 -8.81
N VAL A 15 16.06 11.96 -9.66
CA VAL A 15 14.67 11.91 -9.23
C VAL A 15 14.26 10.51 -8.78
N LYS A 16 14.50 9.48 -9.61
CA LYS A 16 14.18 8.08 -9.25
C LYS A 16 14.97 7.61 -8.03
N LYS A 17 16.26 7.96 -7.92
CA LYS A 17 17.07 7.58 -6.75
C LYS A 17 16.55 8.24 -5.47
N ALA A 18 16.17 9.51 -5.52
CA ALA A 18 15.61 10.23 -4.38
C ALA A 18 14.24 9.65 -3.97
N ILE A 19 13.36 9.39 -4.93
CA ILE A 19 12.06 8.75 -4.68
C ILE A 19 12.25 7.38 -4.03
N ASN A 20 13.14 6.54 -4.57
CA ASN A 20 13.41 5.22 -4.00
C ASN A 20 13.95 5.32 -2.57
N LYS A 21 14.82 6.28 -2.28
CA LYS A 21 15.35 6.50 -0.93
C LYS A 21 14.27 6.96 0.05
N ILE A 22 13.37 7.83 -0.37
CA ILE A 22 12.25 8.28 0.45
C ILE A 22 11.29 7.12 0.69
N ASN A 23 10.90 6.41 -0.38
CA ASN A 23 9.97 5.30 -0.30
C ASN A 23 10.54 4.10 0.46
N SER A 24 11.86 3.90 0.56
CA SER A 24 12.42 2.85 1.41
C SER A 24 12.54 3.27 2.87
N LYS A 25 12.93 4.52 3.15
CA LYS A 25 13.33 4.95 4.50
C LYS A 25 12.26 5.69 5.30
N THR A 26 11.11 5.98 4.71
CA THR A 26 10.06 6.78 5.34
C THR A 26 8.69 6.12 5.28
N ALA A 27 7.77 6.62 6.10
CA ALA A 27 6.37 6.19 6.16
C ALA A 27 5.52 6.74 5.00
N ILE A 28 6.12 7.51 4.09
CA ILE A 28 5.42 8.08 2.93
C ILE A 28 5.81 7.31 1.67
N ASN A 29 4.84 7.17 0.77
CA ASN A 29 5.02 6.73 -0.59
C ASN A 29 4.92 7.96 -1.50
N VAL A 30 5.96 8.20 -2.28
CA VAL A 30 6.10 9.31 -3.21
C VAL A 30 6.11 8.76 -4.62
N GLU A 31 5.24 9.30 -5.46
CA GLU A 31 5.12 8.96 -6.88
C GLU A 31 5.41 10.20 -7.74
N LEU A 32 6.09 10.00 -8.87
CA LEU A 32 6.36 11.04 -9.85
C LEU A 32 5.28 11.03 -10.95
N ILE A 33 4.66 12.18 -11.18
CA ILE A 33 3.71 12.43 -12.25
C ILE A 33 4.35 13.44 -13.20
N THR A 34 4.61 13.02 -14.44
CA THR A 34 5.20 13.90 -15.47
C THR A 34 4.11 14.47 -16.36
N HIS A 35 4.00 15.79 -16.45
CA HIS A 35 3.13 16.45 -17.40
C HIS A 35 3.92 16.81 -18.65
N LYS A 36 3.45 16.34 -19.80
CA LYS A 36 4.13 16.50 -21.10
C LYS A 36 3.33 17.41 -22.02
N ALA A 37 4.03 18.26 -22.75
CA ALA A 37 3.49 18.98 -23.91
C ALA A 37 4.23 18.48 -25.15
N GLY A 38 3.62 17.54 -25.87
CA GLY A 38 4.28 16.83 -26.96
C GLY A 38 5.47 15.98 -26.47
N PRO A 39 6.64 16.01 -27.14
CA PRO A 39 7.79 15.17 -26.78
C PRO A 39 8.57 15.68 -25.54
N LYS A 40 8.23 16.87 -25.01
CA LYS A 40 8.93 17.50 -23.89
C LYS A 40 8.13 17.36 -22.59
N VAL A 41 8.84 17.10 -21.50
CA VAL A 41 8.28 17.17 -20.14
C VAL A 41 8.33 18.63 -19.70
N MET A 42 7.17 19.19 -19.37
CA MET A 42 7.05 20.58 -18.94
C MET A 42 7.10 20.69 -17.43
N ASP A 43 6.33 19.83 -16.74
CA ASP A 43 6.20 19.89 -15.29
C ASP A 43 6.38 18.53 -14.63
N LEU A 44 6.88 18.58 -13.40
CA LEU A 44 7.00 17.45 -12.49
C LEU A 44 6.10 17.69 -11.30
N GLN A 45 5.16 16.79 -11.09
CA GLN A 45 4.31 16.78 -9.90
C GLN A 45 4.64 15.55 -9.06
N PHE A 46 4.69 15.73 -7.75
CA PHE A 46 4.93 14.65 -6.81
C PHE A 46 3.66 14.39 -6.02
N ARG A 47 3.23 13.12 -5.97
CA ARG A 47 2.12 12.70 -5.13
C ARG A 47 2.69 11.97 -3.92
N ALA A 48 2.52 12.55 -2.74
CA ALA A 48 2.93 11.95 -1.49
C ALA A 48 1.70 11.41 -0.74
N THR A 49 1.74 10.12 -0.38
CA THR A 49 0.70 9.45 0.39
C THR A 49 1.31 8.76 1.61
N ARG A 50 0.57 8.64 2.71
CA ARG A 50 1.03 7.81 3.83
C ARG A 50 0.86 6.33 3.47
N LYS A 51 1.89 5.53 3.75
CA LYS A 51 1.81 4.07 3.59
C LYS A 51 0.80 3.51 4.59
N LYS A 52 -0.27 2.88 4.09
CA LYS A 52 -1.35 2.31 4.91
C LYS A 52 -0.88 1.20 5.86
N ASN A 53 0.27 0.57 5.58
CA ASN A 53 0.84 -0.53 6.35
C ASN A 53 2.23 -0.21 6.93
N TYR A 54 2.59 1.07 7.12
CA TYR A 54 3.84 1.37 7.82
C TYR A 54 3.68 0.99 9.30
N LYS A 55 4.14 -0.20 9.65
CA LYS A 55 4.28 -0.61 11.03
C LYS A 55 5.50 0.11 11.62
N PRO A 56 5.38 0.75 12.79
CA PRO A 56 6.53 1.28 13.48
C PRO A 56 7.49 0.12 13.79
N PRO A 57 8.82 0.34 13.75
CA PRO A 57 9.81 -0.74 13.82
C PRO A 57 9.74 -1.62 15.09
N LEU A 58 9.00 -1.18 16.12
CA LEU A 58 8.83 -1.91 17.37
C LEU A 58 7.84 -3.09 17.31
N GLU A 59 6.95 -3.18 16.31
CA GLU A 59 5.94 -4.26 16.29
C GLU A 59 6.51 -5.66 16.04
N ASN A 60 7.70 -5.76 15.45
CA ASN A 60 8.37 -7.04 15.17
C ASN A 60 9.33 -7.47 16.29
N ILE A 61 9.68 -6.57 17.22
CA ILE A 61 10.65 -6.82 18.29
C ILE A 61 9.88 -7.21 19.56
N ASN A 62 9.16 -8.33 19.50
CA ASN A 62 8.43 -8.87 20.66
C ASN A 62 9.24 -9.92 21.45
N SER A 63 10.48 -10.21 21.04
CA SER A 63 11.38 -11.10 21.77
C SER A 63 12.26 -10.30 22.76
N GLU A 64 12.39 -10.81 23.99
CA GLU A 64 13.29 -10.24 25.00
C GLU A 64 14.75 -10.22 24.50
N SER A 65 15.12 -11.17 23.65
CA SER A 65 16.41 -11.25 22.98
C SER A 65 16.58 -10.19 21.89
N GLY A 66 15.54 -9.91 21.10
CA GLY A 66 15.56 -8.83 20.11
C GLY A 66 15.78 -7.46 20.76
N LEU A 67 15.13 -7.18 21.89
CA LEU A 67 15.35 -5.94 22.65
C LEU A 67 16.80 -5.82 23.17
N LYS A 68 17.44 -6.93 23.54
CA LYS A 68 18.85 -6.96 23.96
C LYS A 68 19.79 -6.59 22.81
N GLU A 69 19.55 -7.11 21.61
CA GLU A 69 20.36 -6.78 20.42
C GLU A 69 20.22 -5.32 19.99
N ILE A 70 19.01 -4.75 20.09
CA ILE A 70 18.79 -3.31 19.88
C ILE A 70 19.58 -2.49 20.92
N GLY A 71 19.56 -2.91 22.19
CA GLY A 71 20.35 -2.29 23.26
C GLY A 71 21.86 -2.32 22.98
N ARG A 72 22.38 -3.44 22.47
CA ARG A 72 23.79 -3.57 22.04
C ARG A 72 24.12 -2.63 20.88
N ALA A 73 23.27 -2.56 19.85
CA ALA A 73 23.49 -1.63 18.75
C ALA A 73 23.56 -0.16 19.23
N ILE A 74 22.71 0.21 20.19
CA ILE A 74 22.69 1.56 20.79
C ILE A 74 23.99 1.85 21.55
N SER A 75 24.51 0.92 22.35
CA SER A 75 25.76 1.11 23.09
C SER A 75 26.97 1.28 22.16
N LEU A 76 26.89 0.75 20.93
CA LEU A 76 27.90 0.91 19.87
C LEU A 76 27.70 2.17 19.01
N GLY A 77 26.78 3.06 19.39
CA GLY A 77 26.55 4.35 18.73
C GLY A 77 25.62 4.30 17.52
N ILE A 78 24.81 3.25 17.39
CA ILE A 78 23.76 3.14 16.37
C ILE A 78 22.44 3.66 16.97
N THR A 79 21.75 4.56 16.30
CA THR A 79 20.48 5.08 16.84
C THR A 79 19.44 3.95 16.91
N GLN A 80 18.55 3.96 17.91
CA GLN A 80 17.48 2.97 18.06
C GLN A 80 16.75 2.67 16.75
N ARG A 81 16.24 3.70 16.06
CA ARG A 81 15.52 3.54 14.77
C ARG A 81 16.35 2.82 13.70
N GLN A 82 17.66 3.01 13.69
CA GLN A 82 18.54 2.33 12.72
C GLN A 82 18.77 0.88 13.11
N ALA A 83 18.93 0.60 14.40
CA ALA A 83 19.04 -0.76 14.91
C ALA A 83 17.77 -1.57 14.63
N GLU A 84 16.59 -0.97 14.85
CA GLU A 84 15.30 -1.61 14.58
C GLU A 84 15.13 -1.92 13.08
N LEU A 85 15.53 -1.00 12.19
CA LEU A 85 15.53 -1.25 10.75
C LEU A 85 16.48 -2.41 10.37
N LEU A 86 17.68 -2.46 10.94
CA LEU A 86 18.63 -3.54 10.68
C LEU A 86 18.12 -4.89 11.23
N PHE A 87 17.42 -4.87 12.36
CA PHE A 87 16.76 -6.03 12.94
C PHE A 87 15.62 -6.54 12.04
N ASP A 88 14.76 -5.64 11.56
CA ASP A 88 13.68 -5.98 10.63
C ASP A 88 14.22 -6.53 9.29
N GLU A 89 15.33 -5.97 8.78
CA GLU A 89 15.91 -6.34 7.50
C GLU A 89 16.70 -7.66 7.53
N HIS A 90 17.45 -7.92 8.61
CA HIS A 90 18.38 -9.05 8.68
C HIS A 90 18.02 -10.11 9.74
N GLY A 91 17.13 -9.78 10.67
CA GLY A 91 16.74 -10.66 11.77
C GLY A 91 17.75 -10.70 12.90
N GLU A 92 17.33 -11.35 13.98
CA GLU A 92 18.04 -11.37 15.27
C GLU A 92 19.44 -12.01 15.17
N ASN A 93 19.56 -13.23 14.62
CA ASN A 93 20.83 -13.96 14.57
C ASN A 93 21.88 -13.29 13.69
N THR A 94 21.49 -12.80 12.51
CA THR A 94 22.41 -12.12 11.60
C THR A 94 22.84 -10.78 12.18
N LEU A 95 21.91 -10.04 12.82
CA LEU A 95 22.25 -8.81 13.53
C LEU A 95 23.23 -9.09 14.68
N SER A 96 22.98 -10.12 15.51
CA SER A 96 23.84 -10.49 16.64
C SER A 96 25.28 -10.78 16.20
N LYS A 97 25.46 -11.61 15.16
CA LYS A 97 26.80 -11.88 14.57
C LYS A 97 27.48 -10.64 13.98
N GLY A 98 26.69 -9.75 13.38
CA GLY A 98 27.19 -8.48 12.88
C GLY A 98 27.67 -7.55 14.00
N LEU A 99 26.94 -7.53 15.12
CA LEU A 99 27.30 -6.77 16.31
C LEU A 99 28.55 -7.33 16.98
N ASP A 100 28.70 -8.66 17.08
CA ASP A 100 29.93 -9.30 17.57
C ASP A 100 31.16 -8.84 16.75
N SER A 101 31.04 -8.83 15.42
CA SER A 101 32.12 -8.39 14.53
C SER A 101 32.45 -6.90 14.70
N LEU A 102 31.45 -6.07 14.98
CA LEU A 102 31.63 -4.64 15.26
C LEU A 102 32.31 -4.42 16.62
N GLU A 103 31.91 -5.16 17.65
CA GLU A 103 32.52 -5.15 18.98
C GLU A 103 34.00 -5.55 18.92
N ASP A 104 34.33 -6.66 18.25
CA ASP A 104 35.70 -7.13 18.05
C ASP A 104 36.57 -6.10 17.30
N ARG A 105 35.97 -5.41 16.33
CA ARG A 105 36.65 -4.36 15.57
C ARG A 105 36.93 -3.13 16.42
N ILE A 106 36.01 -2.75 17.31
CA ILE A 106 36.17 -1.62 18.23
C ILE A 106 37.18 -1.96 19.34
N ALA A 107 37.19 -3.21 19.82
CA ALA A 107 38.12 -3.69 20.83
C ALA A 107 39.58 -3.74 20.32
N ASN A 108 39.78 -3.97 19.02
CA ASN A 108 41.11 -4.02 18.40
C ASN A 108 41.76 -2.63 18.23
N LYS A 109 42.44 -2.16 19.28
CA LYS A 109 43.17 -0.87 19.33
C LYS A 109 44.33 -0.75 18.32
N GLY A 110 44.76 -1.85 17.70
CA GLY A 110 45.82 -1.87 16.67
C GLY A 110 45.34 -1.47 15.27
N LEU A 111 44.04 -1.27 15.06
CA LEU A 111 43.43 -0.95 13.77
C LEU A 111 42.86 0.47 13.77
N LYS A 112 42.71 1.05 12.57
CA LYS A 112 42.07 2.38 12.42
C LYS A 112 40.67 2.38 13.06
N LEU A 113 40.42 3.41 13.86
CA LEU A 113 39.17 3.64 14.59
C LEU A 113 37.96 3.57 13.65
N VAL A 114 36.88 2.94 14.13
CA VAL A 114 35.61 2.88 13.39
C VAL A 114 34.88 4.20 13.57
N GLU A 115 35.07 5.14 12.62
CA GLU A 115 34.40 6.44 12.65
C GLU A 115 32.88 6.35 12.42
N LYS A 116 32.40 5.29 11.75
CA LYS A 116 31.00 5.11 11.36
C LYS A 116 30.51 3.68 11.66
N PRO A 117 30.15 3.38 12.93
CA PRO A 117 29.74 2.04 13.37
C PRO A 117 28.62 1.44 12.52
N LYS A 118 27.58 2.23 12.22
CA LYS A 118 26.47 1.81 11.37
C LYS A 118 26.90 1.33 9.99
N ARG A 119 27.79 2.08 9.32
CA ARG A 119 28.22 1.78 7.95
C ARG A 119 29.14 0.56 7.90
N TYR A 120 29.87 0.33 8.97
CA TYR A 120 30.63 -0.91 9.15
C TYR A 120 29.69 -2.09 9.33
N LEU A 121 28.70 -1.97 10.22
CA LEU A 121 27.70 -3.01 10.46
C LEU A 121 26.91 -3.37 9.19
N GLU A 122 26.40 -2.37 8.44
CA GLU A 122 25.75 -2.59 7.13
C GLU A 122 26.61 -3.44 6.19
N LYS A 123 27.92 -3.12 6.08
CA LYS A 123 28.84 -3.89 5.24
C LYS A 123 29.10 -5.30 5.76
N VAL A 124 29.15 -5.51 7.07
CA VAL A 124 29.32 -6.85 7.66
C VAL A 124 28.08 -7.69 7.40
N LEU A 125 26.89 -7.11 7.59
CA LEU A 125 25.61 -7.77 7.36
C LEU A 125 25.38 -8.10 5.87
N GLU A 126 25.82 -7.24 4.95
CA GLU A 126 25.81 -7.51 3.50
C GLU A 126 26.68 -8.72 3.08
N ASN A 127 27.74 -9.02 3.85
CA ASN A 127 28.68 -10.11 3.56
C ASN A 127 28.40 -11.39 4.38
N GLN A 128 27.45 -11.35 5.32
CA GLN A 128 27.03 -12.53 6.08
C GLN A 128 25.99 -13.31 5.26
N PRO A 129 26.04 -14.66 5.27
CA PRO A 129 24.96 -15.46 4.73
C PRO A 129 23.68 -15.13 5.53
N PHE A 130 22.63 -14.75 4.80
CA PHE A 130 21.32 -14.44 5.38
C PHE A 130 20.81 -15.64 6.17
N ASP A 131 20.33 -15.43 7.39
CA ASP A 131 19.74 -16.52 8.17
C ASP A 131 18.48 -17.02 7.46
N ALA A 132 18.48 -18.31 7.10
CA ALA A 132 17.37 -18.96 6.40
C ALA A 132 16.06 -18.89 7.20
N GLN A 133 16.13 -18.82 8.53
CA GLN A 133 14.95 -18.69 9.39
C GLN A 133 14.34 -17.27 9.30
N THR A 134 15.17 -16.23 9.28
CA THR A 134 14.70 -14.85 9.04
C THR A 134 14.18 -14.68 7.61
N GLY A 135 14.84 -15.31 6.62
CA GLY A 135 14.40 -15.28 5.22
C GLY A 135 13.00 -15.85 5.06
N ALA A 136 12.76 -17.01 5.67
CA ALA A 136 11.45 -17.65 5.67
C ALA A 136 10.37 -16.78 6.34
N LEU A 137 10.68 -16.10 7.45
CA LEU A 137 9.73 -15.20 8.13
C LEU A 137 9.38 -13.97 7.28
N ILE A 138 10.39 -13.34 6.66
CA ILE A 138 10.19 -12.16 5.80
C ILE A 138 9.41 -12.55 4.53
N ASP A 139 9.72 -13.69 3.94
CA ASP A 139 9.03 -14.17 2.74
C ASP A 139 7.58 -14.58 3.05
N ALA A 140 7.33 -15.23 4.19
CA ALA A 140 5.97 -15.51 4.66
C ALA A 140 5.16 -14.22 4.89
N GLN A 141 5.76 -13.17 5.45
CA GLN A 141 5.09 -11.87 5.64
C GLN A 141 4.79 -11.19 4.30
N LYS A 142 5.70 -11.25 3.32
CA LYS A 142 5.48 -10.72 1.97
C LYS A 142 4.37 -11.48 1.24
N GLU A 143 4.36 -12.80 1.37
CA GLU A 143 3.36 -13.66 0.75
C GLU A 143 1.97 -13.37 1.34
N GLN A 144 1.85 -13.28 2.67
CA GLN A 144 0.61 -12.86 3.33
C GLN A 144 0.15 -11.46 2.92
N ALA A 145 1.08 -10.51 2.77
CA ALA A 145 0.75 -9.16 2.32
C ALA A 145 0.23 -9.16 0.87
N HIS A 146 0.84 -9.97 0.00
CA HIS A 146 0.46 -10.13 -1.39
C HIS A 146 -0.90 -10.85 -1.54
N GLU A 147 -1.15 -11.88 -0.75
CA GLU A 147 -2.46 -12.56 -0.67
C GLU A 147 -3.55 -11.60 -0.20
N LYS A 148 -3.28 -10.79 0.82
CA LYS A 148 -4.23 -9.78 1.30
C LYS A 148 -4.53 -8.74 0.23
N GLN A 149 -3.52 -8.30 -0.53
CA GLN A 149 -3.71 -7.38 -1.66
C GLN A 149 -4.56 -8.00 -2.76
N LYS A 150 -4.25 -9.24 -3.18
CA LYS A 150 -5.07 -9.99 -4.14
C LYS A 150 -6.52 -10.13 -3.68
N ARG A 151 -6.76 -10.41 -2.39
CA ARG A 151 -8.11 -10.49 -1.84
C ARG A 151 -8.85 -9.15 -1.90
N ILE A 152 -8.17 -8.04 -1.62
CA ILE A 152 -8.75 -6.69 -1.72
C ILE A 152 -9.11 -6.37 -3.17
N GLU A 153 -8.20 -6.65 -4.11
CA GLU A 153 -8.43 -6.43 -5.54
C GLU A 153 -9.60 -7.28 -6.05
N LEU A 154 -9.66 -8.56 -5.67
CA LEU A 154 -10.77 -9.45 -6.01
C LEU A 154 -12.11 -8.96 -5.43
N LEU A 155 -12.12 -8.45 -4.20
CA LEU A 155 -13.30 -7.83 -3.59
C LEU A 155 -13.77 -6.59 -4.35
N GLU A 156 -12.85 -5.74 -4.80
CA GLU A 156 -13.18 -4.56 -5.61
C GLU A 156 -13.76 -4.95 -6.97
N GLN A 157 -13.14 -5.92 -7.65
CA GLN A 157 -13.64 -6.45 -8.91
C GLN A 157 -15.04 -7.07 -8.76
N TYR A 158 -15.24 -7.88 -7.72
CA TYR A 158 -16.55 -8.47 -7.42
C TYR A 158 -17.63 -7.40 -7.21
N ARG A 159 -17.34 -6.37 -6.42
CA ARG A 159 -18.29 -5.28 -6.17
C ARG A 159 -18.61 -4.49 -7.45
N ALA A 160 -17.58 -4.19 -8.25
CA ALA A 160 -17.75 -3.51 -9.53
C ALA A 160 -18.63 -4.34 -10.49
N ASN A 161 -18.39 -5.65 -10.56
CA ASN A 161 -19.21 -6.57 -11.34
C ASN A 161 -20.67 -6.57 -10.87
N ARG A 162 -20.93 -6.69 -9.56
CA ARG A 162 -22.32 -6.67 -9.03
C ARG A 162 -23.05 -5.37 -9.32
N LEU A 163 -22.39 -4.22 -9.17
CA LEU A 163 -22.98 -2.92 -9.52
C LEU A 163 -23.31 -2.82 -11.01
N GLN A 164 -22.48 -3.43 -11.85
CA GLN A 164 -22.67 -3.41 -13.30
C GLN A 164 -23.77 -4.38 -13.73
N THR A 165 -23.77 -5.62 -13.25
CA THR A 165 -24.82 -6.60 -13.53
C THR A 165 -26.18 -6.14 -13.03
N GLY A 166 -26.26 -5.53 -11.85
CA GLY A 166 -27.52 -4.96 -11.35
C GLY A 166 -28.06 -3.83 -12.24
N TRP A 167 -27.15 -3.06 -12.86
CA TRP A 167 -27.53 -2.02 -13.82
C TRP A 167 -28.00 -2.60 -15.16
N GLU A 168 -27.31 -3.61 -15.67
CA GLU A 168 -27.68 -4.32 -16.90
C GLU A 168 -29.06 -4.97 -16.78
N LEU A 169 -29.31 -5.67 -15.67
CA LEU A 169 -30.64 -6.25 -15.36
C LEU A 169 -31.74 -5.18 -15.32
N PHE A 170 -31.44 -4.01 -14.77
CA PHE A 170 -32.37 -2.87 -14.79
C PHE A 170 -32.63 -2.36 -16.21
N GLU A 171 -31.59 -2.26 -17.06
CA GLU A 171 -31.74 -1.83 -18.45
C GLU A 171 -32.52 -2.84 -19.31
N GLU A 172 -32.36 -4.14 -19.05
CA GLU A 172 -33.09 -5.23 -19.71
C GLU A 172 -34.53 -5.40 -19.22
N SER A 173 -34.85 -4.87 -18.03
CA SER A 173 -36.20 -4.93 -17.46
C SER A 173 -37.22 -4.17 -18.31
N ASN A 174 -38.49 -4.59 -18.24
CA ASN A 174 -39.58 -3.91 -18.93
C ASN A 174 -39.87 -2.53 -18.28
N ASP A 175 -40.67 -1.70 -18.96
CA ASP A 175 -40.95 -0.33 -18.50
C ASP A 175 -41.75 -0.27 -17.19
N SER A 176 -42.55 -1.29 -16.89
CA SER A 176 -43.30 -1.38 -15.64
C SER A 176 -42.37 -1.62 -14.46
N ASP A 177 -41.46 -2.59 -14.59
CA ASP A 177 -40.49 -2.96 -13.57
C ASP A 177 -39.48 -1.85 -13.35
N LYS A 178 -39.05 -1.18 -14.43
CA LYS A 178 -38.20 0.02 -14.34
C LYS A 178 -38.86 1.12 -13.53
N LYS A 179 -40.13 1.44 -13.81
CA LYS A 179 -40.88 2.44 -13.03
C LYS A 179 -40.99 2.06 -11.57
N PHE A 180 -41.36 0.80 -11.29
CA PHE A 180 -41.43 0.29 -9.92
C PHE A 180 -40.10 0.44 -9.18
N LEU A 181 -38.98 0.04 -9.79
CA LEU A 181 -37.66 0.14 -9.18
C LEU A 181 -37.23 1.59 -8.93
N VAL A 182 -37.57 2.51 -9.83
CA VAL A 182 -37.31 3.95 -9.65
C VAL A 182 -38.17 4.52 -8.51
N GLU A 183 -39.46 4.21 -8.45
CA GLU A 183 -40.34 4.64 -7.35
C GLU A 183 -39.84 4.12 -6.00
N GLN A 184 -39.41 2.85 -5.93
CA GLN A 184 -38.83 2.31 -4.71
C GLN A 184 -37.50 2.99 -4.34
N PHE A 185 -36.66 3.32 -5.32
CA PHE A 185 -35.45 4.09 -5.09
C PHE A 185 -35.75 5.49 -4.52
N GLU A 186 -36.74 6.18 -5.06
CA GLU A 186 -37.20 7.49 -4.56
C GLU A 186 -37.70 7.38 -3.11
N LEU A 187 -38.54 6.39 -2.83
CA LEU A 187 -39.15 6.19 -1.52
C LEU A 187 -38.16 5.72 -0.45
N GLN A 188 -37.23 4.82 -0.78
CA GLN A 188 -36.36 4.20 0.21
C GLN A 188 -35.03 4.93 0.38
N ILE A 189 -34.52 5.53 -0.70
CA ILE A 189 -33.19 6.13 -0.72
C ILE A 189 -33.27 7.65 -0.74
N LEU A 190 -34.00 8.24 -1.71
CA LEU A 190 -34.03 9.70 -1.83
C LEU A 190 -34.81 10.35 -0.70
N SER A 191 -35.96 9.81 -0.29
CA SER A 191 -36.80 10.38 0.78
C SER A 191 -36.05 10.52 2.12
N LYS A 192 -35.21 9.53 2.44
CA LYS A 192 -34.37 9.45 3.64
C LYS A 192 -33.01 10.13 3.48
N GLY A 193 -32.65 10.50 2.25
CA GLY A 193 -31.38 11.12 1.90
C GLY A 193 -31.35 12.63 2.14
N PRO A 194 -30.17 13.27 1.99
CA PRO A 194 -30.02 14.72 2.13
C PRO A 194 -30.84 15.50 1.09
N GLU A 195 -31.33 16.68 1.46
CA GLU A 195 -32.12 17.54 0.56
C GLU A 195 -31.39 17.91 -0.74
N SER A 196 -30.06 18.01 -0.68
CA SER A 196 -29.22 18.25 -1.86
C SER A 196 -29.28 17.11 -2.88
N THR A 197 -29.46 15.87 -2.44
CA THR A 197 -29.59 14.71 -3.34
C THR A 197 -30.95 14.66 -4.03
N LYS A 198 -32.02 15.05 -3.31
CA LYS A 198 -33.37 15.20 -3.89
C LYS A 198 -33.41 16.29 -4.95
N ARG A 199 -32.88 17.48 -4.64
CA ARG A 199 -32.77 18.58 -5.60
C ARG A 199 -31.95 18.22 -6.84
N LEU A 200 -30.84 17.49 -6.65
CA LEU A 200 -30.02 17.04 -7.77
C LEU A 200 -30.78 16.05 -8.68
N TYR A 201 -31.63 15.20 -8.08
CA TYR A 201 -32.46 14.26 -8.80
C TYR A 201 -33.57 14.97 -9.59
N GLU A 202 -34.23 15.97 -9.00
CA GLU A 202 -35.21 16.81 -9.72
C GLU A 202 -34.59 17.54 -10.92
N GLN A 203 -33.33 17.99 -10.80
CA GLN A 203 -32.65 18.74 -11.87
C GLN A 203 -32.08 17.85 -12.98
N LYS A 204 -31.50 16.69 -12.63
CA LYS A 204 -30.69 15.88 -13.56
C LYS A 204 -31.12 14.41 -13.64
N GLY A 205 -32.04 13.97 -12.80
CA GLY A 205 -32.43 12.57 -12.67
C GLY A 205 -31.24 11.64 -12.49
N LEU A 206 -31.34 10.43 -13.06
CA LEU A 206 -30.27 9.43 -13.05
C LEU A 206 -29.07 9.76 -13.97
N GLN A 207 -29.07 10.91 -14.65
CA GLN A 207 -27.91 11.35 -15.46
C GLN A 207 -26.74 11.84 -14.59
N ALA A 208 -27.00 12.26 -13.34
CA ALA A 208 -25.94 12.66 -12.43
C ALA A 208 -25.14 11.43 -11.96
N THR A 209 -23.80 11.48 -12.08
CA THR A 209 -22.91 10.35 -11.75
C THR A 209 -23.09 9.83 -10.32
N SER A 210 -23.30 10.73 -9.36
CA SER A 210 -23.54 10.37 -7.95
C SER A 210 -24.88 9.64 -7.76
N LEU A 211 -25.95 10.11 -8.40
CA LEU A 211 -27.28 9.47 -8.33
C LEU A 211 -27.28 8.14 -9.07
N ARG A 212 -26.58 8.03 -10.20
CA ARG A 212 -26.39 6.76 -10.92
C ARG A 212 -25.63 5.75 -10.06
N SER A 213 -24.58 6.18 -9.36
CA SER A 213 -23.84 5.31 -8.42
C SER A 213 -24.72 4.83 -7.27
N LEU A 214 -25.59 5.71 -6.74
CA LEU A 214 -26.54 5.37 -5.69
C LEU A 214 -27.61 4.39 -6.18
N MET A 215 -28.14 4.61 -7.38
CA MET A 215 -29.10 3.69 -8.04
C MET A 215 -28.47 2.33 -8.31
N LYS A 216 -27.23 2.27 -8.84
CA LYS A 216 -26.49 1.00 -9.02
C LYS A 216 -26.33 0.24 -7.69
N THR A 217 -26.06 0.96 -6.61
CA THR A 217 -25.94 0.37 -5.26
C THR A 217 -27.27 -0.21 -4.79
N TYR A 218 -28.37 0.53 -4.97
CA TYR A 218 -29.71 0.09 -4.66
C TYR A 218 -30.11 -1.15 -5.48
N LEU A 219 -29.86 -1.14 -6.79
CA LEU A 219 -30.14 -2.28 -7.67
C LEU A 219 -29.34 -3.52 -7.27
N ALA A 220 -28.05 -3.37 -6.96
CA ALA A 220 -27.23 -4.49 -6.49
C ALA A 220 -27.78 -5.07 -5.17
N GLU A 221 -28.27 -4.24 -4.26
CA GLU A 221 -28.92 -4.69 -3.03
C GLU A 221 -30.28 -5.35 -3.28
N HIS A 222 -31.06 -4.84 -4.23
CA HIS A 222 -32.34 -5.42 -4.63
C HIS A 222 -32.17 -6.82 -5.25
N TYR A 223 -31.23 -7.00 -6.18
CA TYR A 223 -31.04 -8.26 -6.90
C TYR A 223 -30.18 -9.28 -6.13
N PHE A 224 -29.18 -8.84 -5.37
CA PHE A 224 -28.21 -9.73 -4.72
C PHE A 224 -28.32 -9.76 -3.18
N GLY A 225 -29.21 -8.94 -2.60
CA GLY A 225 -29.47 -8.88 -1.15
C GLY A 225 -28.47 -8.00 -0.38
N ALA A 226 -28.83 -7.61 0.84
CA ALA A 226 -28.07 -6.67 1.69
C ALA A 226 -26.60 -7.06 1.97
N GLY A 227 -26.25 -8.35 1.84
CA GLY A 227 -24.90 -8.89 2.08
C GLY A 227 -23.94 -8.79 0.89
N TRP A 228 -24.37 -8.28 -0.27
CA TRP A 228 -23.57 -8.33 -1.50
C TRP A 228 -22.22 -7.59 -1.39
N LYS A 229 -22.08 -6.61 -0.48
CA LYS A 229 -20.80 -5.88 -0.29
C LYS A 229 -19.76 -6.67 0.50
N THR A 230 -20.18 -7.69 1.24
CA THR A 230 -19.34 -8.53 2.11
C THR A 230 -19.54 -10.00 1.76
N PRO A 231 -19.13 -10.43 0.54
CA PRO A 231 -19.20 -11.82 0.15
C PRO A 231 -18.27 -12.67 1.04
N ASN A 232 -18.67 -13.91 1.31
CA ASN A 232 -17.79 -14.89 1.95
C ASN A 232 -16.72 -15.39 0.96
N ASP A 233 -15.76 -16.17 1.46
CA ASP A 233 -14.64 -16.63 0.65
C ASP A 233 -15.06 -17.62 -0.45
N ASP A 234 -16.12 -18.41 -0.24
CA ASP A 234 -16.68 -19.30 -1.29
C ASP A 234 -17.25 -18.49 -2.47
N VAL A 235 -17.99 -17.41 -2.20
CA VAL A 235 -18.55 -16.54 -3.25
C VAL A 235 -17.43 -15.82 -4.01
N LEU A 236 -16.39 -15.36 -3.32
CA LEU A 236 -15.22 -14.75 -3.97
C LEU A 236 -14.45 -15.77 -4.81
N PHE A 237 -14.29 -16.99 -4.31
CA PHE A 237 -13.63 -18.07 -5.03
C PHE A 237 -14.37 -18.40 -6.33
N ARG A 238 -15.70 -18.56 -6.26
CA ARG A 238 -16.54 -18.82 -7.44
C ARG A 238 -16.53 -17.68 -8.47
N PHE A 239 -16.33 -16.45 -8.03
CA PHE A 239 -16.18 -15.29 -8.92
C PHE A 239 -14.82 -15.26 -9.62
N ALA A 240 -13.78 -15.84 -9.01
CA ALA A 240 -12.43 -15.86 -9.54
C ALA A 240 -12.15 -17.01 -10.54
N LEU A 241 -13.06 -17.99 -10.63
CA LEU A 241 -13.02 -19.11 -11.59
C LEU A 241 -13.46 -18.67 -12.98
#